data_AF-A0A948AW51-F1
#
_entry.id   AF-A0A948AW51-F1
#
_cell.length_a   1.000
_cell.length_b   1.000
_cell.length_c   1.000
_cell.angle_alpha   90.00
_cell.angle_beta   90.00
_cell.angle_gamma   90.00
#
_symmetry.space_group_name_H-M   'P 1'
#
loop_
_entity.id
_entity.type
_entity.pdbx_description
1 polymer ?
#
loop_
_entity_poly.entity_id
_entity_poly.type
_entity_poly.pdbx_seq_one_letter_code
_entity_poly.pdbx_strand_id
1 'polypeptide(L)'
;MKHVNDLIPAYLDGRLGEAGRAAVRAHCDLCPACAGALAESESVWRMLDDVQVPETSRPAWVGVSATLAGRREPAWRRLAFTTASAAALAA
;
A
#
# COMPACT_ATOMS: atom_id res chain seq x y z
N MET A 1 -25.59 -10.31 14.29
CA MET A 1 -25.42 -9.39 13.14
C MET A 1 -23.95 -9.38 12.74
N LYS A 2 -23.64 -9.35 11.45
CA LYS A 2 -22.24 -9.26 10.96
C LYS A 2 -21.81 -7.79 10.96
N HIS A 3 -20.67 -7.48 11.58
CA HIS A 3 -20.07 -6.13 11.57
C HIS A 3 -19.44 -5.78 10.21
N VAL A 4 -19.20 -4.50 9.97
CA VAL A 4 -18.62 -3.98 8.70
C VAL A 4 -17.19 -3.42 8.86
N ASN A 5 -16.51 -3.70 9.98
CA ASN A 5 -15.17 -3.16 10.28
C ASN A 5 -14.16 -3.41 9.14
N ASP A 6 -14.20 -4.58 8.53
CA ASP A 6 -13.29 -4.94 7.42
C ASP A 6 -13.52 -4.09 6.15
N LEU A 7 -14.68 -3.45 6.02
CA LEU A 7 -15.04 -2.60 4.88
C LEU A 7 -14.72 -1.12 5.13
N ILE A 8 -14.47 -0.71 6.37
CA ILE A 8 -14.21 0.70 6.73
C ILE A 8 -12.98 1.26 5.99
N PRO A 9 -11.84 0.57 5.86
CA PRO A 9 -10.70 1.10 5.10
C PRO A 9 -11.06 1.37 3.64
N ALA A 10 -11.76 0.41 2.99
CA ALA A 10 -12.20 0.55 1.60
C ALA A 10 -13.27 1.63 1.41
N TYR A 11 -14.06 1.92 2.46
CA TYR A 11 -15.01 3.01 2.48
C TYR A 11 -14.30 4.36 2.49
N LEU A 12 -13.28 4.51 3.36
CA LEU A 12 -12.55 5.77 3.56
C LEU A 12 -11.62 6.12 2.40
N ASP A 13 -10.97 5.13 1.79
CA ASP A 13 -10.08 5.34 0.64
C ASP A 13 -10.82 5.39 -0.72
N GLY A 14 -12.15 5.32 -0.71
CA GLY A 14 -12.99 5.42 -1.90
C GLY A 14 -13.00 4.19 -2.80
N ARG A 15 -12.44 3.05 -2.38
CA ARG A 15 -12.45 1.80 -3.17
C ARG A 15 -13.79 1.08 -3.22
N LEU A 16 -14.75 1.45 -2.37
CA LEU A 16 -16.12 0.96 -2.48
C LEU A 16 -16.92 1.74 -3.54
N GLY A 17 -17.61 1.00 -4.41
CA GLY A 17 -18.65 1.56 -5.29
C GLY A 17 -19.86 2.06 -4.49
N GLU A 18 -20.79 2.77 -5.16
CA GLU A 18 -21.91 3.46 -4.49
C GLU A 18 -22.76 2.53 -3.62
N ALA A 19 -23.10 1.34 -4.12
CA ALA A 19 -23.88 0.36 -3.36
C ALA A 19 -23.17 -0.10 -2.08
N GLY A 20 -21.85 -0.30 -2.14
CA GLY A 20 -21.05 -0.68 -0.98
C GLY A 20 -20.99 0.44 0.06
N ARG A 21 -20.82 1.69 -0.38
CA ARG A 21 -20.84 2.86 0.50
C ARG A 21 -22.21 3.04 1.17
N ALA A 22 -23.29 2.90 0.41
CA ALA A 22 -24.65 2.98 0.96
C ALA A 22 -24.91 1.88 2.00
N ALA A 23 -24.43 0.65 1.77
CA ALA A 23 -24.56 -0.45 2.72
C ALA A 23 -23.78 -0.19 4.03
N VAL A 24 -22.56 0.36 3.95
CA VAL A 24 -21.78 0.73 5.14
C VAL A 24 -22.50 1.82 5.93
N ARG A 25 -22.97 2.89 5.28
CA ARG A 25 -23.74 3.96 5.94
C ARG A 25 -24.99 3.43 6.64
N ALA A 26 -25.81 2.68 5.92
CA ALA A 26 -27.04 2.09 6.47
C ALA A 26 -26.75 1.14 7.66
N HIS A 27 -25.62 0.44 7.66
CA HIS A 27 -25.22 -0.38 8.79
C HIS A 27 -24.79 0.46 10.00
N CYS A 28 -24.01 1.52 9.79
CA CYS A 28 -23.57 2.41 10.86
C CYS A 28 -24.74 3.15 11.51
N ASP A 29 -25.79 3.49 10.76
CA ASP A 29 -27.03 4.08 11.31
C ASP A 29 -27.72 3.16 12.34
N LEU A 30 -27.50 1.84 12.23
CA LEU A 30 -28.14 0.82 13.07
C LEU A 30 -27.19 0.16 14.09
N CYS A 31 -25.88 0.31 13.93
CA CYS A 31 -24.86 -0.35 14.74
C CYS A 31 -23.90 0.66 15.38
N PRO A 32 -24.11 1.03 16.66
CA PRO A 32 -23.26 2.00 17.37
C PRO A 32 -21.78 1.61 17.41
N ALA A 33 -21.47 0.31 17.48
CA ALA A 33 -20.09 -0.17 17.47
C ALA A 33 -19.38 0.11 16.14
N CYS A 34 -20.06 -0.12 15.00
CA CYS A 34 -19.50 0.18 13.68
C CYS A 34 -19.46 1.69 13.42
N ALA A 35 -20.45 2.45 13.91
CA ALA A 35 -20.42 3.90 13.85
C ALA A 35 -19.23 4.49 14.61
N GLY A 36 -18.95 3.98 15.82
CA GLY A 36 -17.78 4.36 16.61
C GLY A 36 -16.47 4.05 15.89
N ALA A 37 -16.31 2.82 15.38
CA ALA A 37 -15.11 2.43 14.63
C ALA A 37 -14.89 3.28 13.36
N LEU A 38 -15.97 3.65 12.66
CA LEU A 38 -15.89 4.55 11.51
C LEU A 38 -15.45 5.95 11.94
N ALA A 39 -16.06 6.52 12.99
CA ALA A 39 -15.71 7.84 13.50
C ALA A 39 -14.26 7.93 14.01
N GLU A 40 -13.78 6.89 14.70
CA GLU A 40 -12.37 6.78 15.12
C GLU A 40 -11.43 6.79 13.91
N SER A 41 -11.76 6.01 12.88
CA SER A 41 -10.96 5.94 11.65
C SER A 41 -10.97 7.29 10.89
N GLU A 42 -12.13 7.95 10.78
CA GLU A 42 -12.26 9.29 10.19
C GLU A 42 -11.46 10.35 10.97
N SER A 43 -11.40 10.24 12.29
CA SER A 43 -10.59 11.14 13.12
C SER A 43 -9.11 11.05 12.76
N VAL A 44 -8.58 9.84 12.55
CA VAL A 44 -7.18 9.64 12.14
C VAL A 44 -6.91 10.29 10.79
N TRP A 45 -7.82 10.11 9.81
CA TRP A 45 -7.68 10.74 8.49
C TRP A 45 -7.71 12.27 8.57
N ARG A 46 -8.61 12.83 9.40
CA ARG A 46 -8.69 14.28 9.59
C ARG A 46 -7.40 14.86 10.19
N MET A 47 -6.74 14.13 11.09
CA MET A 47 -5.43 14.54 11.62
C MET A 47 -4.33 14.55 10.54
N LEU A 48 -4.47 13.73 9.50
CA LEU A 48 -3.54 13.71 8.37
C LEU A 48 -3.80 14.85 7.38
N ASP A 49 -5.05 15.30 7.21
CA ASP A 49 -5.39 16.42 6.34
C ASP A 49 -4.72 17.73 6.76
N ASP A 50 -4.48 17.91 8.07
CA ASP A 50 -3.78 19.08 8.61
C ASP A 50 -2.26 19.05 8.37
N VAL A 51 -1.72 17.93 7.91
CA VAL A 51 -0.28 17.79 7.66
C VAL A 51 0.10 18.55 6.39
N GLN A 52 0.85 19.63 6.56
CA GLN A 52 1.46 20.35 5.44
C GLN A 52 2.49 19.44 4.76
N VAL A 53 2.18 19.01 3.53
CA VAL A 53 3.15 18.31 2.68
C VAL A 53 4.10 19.36 2.10
N PRO A 54 5.40 19.35 2.48
CA PRO A 54 6.33 20.33 1.98
C PRO A 54 6.47 20.19 0.47
N GLU A 55 6.44 21.32 -0.25
CA GLU A 55 6.66 21.34 -1.68
C GLU A 55 8.10 20.90 -1.97
N THR A 56 8.25 19.75 -2.63
CA THR A 56 9.57 19.21 -2.93
C THR A 56 10.16 19.94 -4.13
N SER A 57 11.28 20.63 -3.95
CA SER A 57 11.97 21.38 -5.01
C SER A 57 12.55 20.50 -6.12
N ARG A 58 12.63 19.18 -5.91
CA ARG A 58 13.01 18.18 -6.91
C ARG A 58 12.14 16.93 -6.79
N PRO A 59 11.83 16.25 -7.90
CA PRO A 59 11.14 14.97 -7.85
C PRO A 59 11.99 13.96 -7.08
N ALA A 60 11.44 13.42 -5.97
CA ALA A 60 12.12 12.43 -5.13
C ALA A 60 12.61 11.22 -5.94
N TRP A 61 11.90 10.89 -7.02
CA TRP A 61 12.21 9.74 -7.89
C TRP A 61 13.57 9.82 -8.57
N VAL A 62 14.14 11.02 -8.80
CA VAL A 62 15.46 11.16 -9.44
C VAL A 62 16.56 10.57 -8.56
N GLY A 63 16.57 10.93 -7.27
CA GLY A 63 17.55 10.42 -6.31
C GLY A 63 17.39 8.91 -6.04
N VAL A 64 16.13 8.46 -5.93
CA VAL A 64 15.81 7.03 -5.77
C VAL A 64 16.31 6.23 -6.98
N SER A 65 16.00 6.68 -8.20
CA SER A 65 16.40 6.02 -9.44
C SER A 65 17.92 5.94 -9.59
N ALA A 66 18.63 7.03 -9.28
CA ALA A 66 20.09 7.04 -9.32
C ALA A 66 20.71 6.06 -8.32
N THR A 67 20.17 6.01 -7.10
CA THR A 67 20.62 5.08 -6.06
C THR A 67 20.40 3.62 -6.47
N LEU A 68 19.22 3.31 -7.02
CA LEU A 68 18.89 1.96 -7.48
C LEU A 68 19.70 1.55 -8.71
N ALA A 69 19.99 2.48 -9.62
CA ALA A 69 20.85 2.24 -10.78
C ALA A 69 22.30 1.92 -10.36
N GLY A 70 22.85 2.64 -9.38
CA GLY A 70 24.20 2.41 -8.85
C GLY A 70 24.35 1.11 -8.03
N ARG A 71 23.24 0.55 -7.54
CA ARG A 71 23.19 -0.75 -6.83
C ARG A 71 23.02 -1.95 -7.75
N ARG A 72 22.97 -1.75 -9.08
CA ARG A 72 22.93 -2.88 -10.01
C ARG A 72 24.23 -3.66 -9.92
N GLU A 73 24.13 -4.93 -9.50
CA GLU A 73 25.30 -5.80 -9.45
C GLU A 73 25.95 -5.88 -10.84
N PRO A 74 27.29 -5.85 -10.90
CA PRO A 74 27.98 -5.94 -12.18
C PRO A 74 27.64 -7.28 -12.85
N ALA A 75 27.47 -7.25 -14.18
CA ALA A 75 26.95 -8.38 -14.96
C ALA A 75 27.70 -9.70 -14.74
N TRP A 76 28.99 -9.64 -14.36
CA TRP A 76 29.80 -10.81 -14.05
C TRP A 76 29.30 -11.61 -12.84
N ARG A 77 28.63 -10.99 -11.85
CA ARG A 77 27.99 -11.72 -10.73
C ARG A 77 26.72 -12.47 -11.14
N ARG A 78 26.08 -12.08 -12.25
CA ARG A 78 24.94 -12.83 -12.84
C ARG A 78 25.39 -14.05 -13.66
N LEU A 79 26.61 -14.00 -14.20
CA LEU A 79 27.21 -15.08 -14.99
C LEU A 79 27.86 -16.16 -14.11
N ALA A 80 28.08 -15.89 -12.82
CA ALA A 80 28.71 -16.83 -11.88
C ALA A 80 27.85 -18.06 -11.53
N PHE A 81 26.56 -18.09 -11.90
CA PHE A 81 25.66 -19.22 -11.61
C PHE A 81 25.37 -20.13 -12.81
N THR A 82 25.86 -19.84 -14.02
CA THR A 82 25.52 -20.64 -15.21
C THR A 82 26.56 -21.68 -15.62
N THR A 83 27.73 -21.75 -14.98
CA THR A 83 28.79 -22.71 -15.36
C THR A 83 28.85 -23.98 -14.52
N ALA A 84 27.99 -24.14 -13.50
CA ALA A 84 28.04 -25.31 -12.61
C ALA A 84 27.51 -26.63 -13.22
N SER A 85 26.88 -26.62 -14.41
CA SER A 85 26.23 -27.82 -14.96
C SER A 85 27.04 -28.60 -16.01
N ALA A 86 28.22 -28.13 -16.44
CA ALA A 86 28.97 -28.79 -17.51
C ALA A 86 29.92 -29.93 -17.05
N ALA A 87 30.20 -30.07 -15.75
CA ALA A 87 31.19 -31.03 -15.26
C ALA A 87 30.61 -32.41 -14.85
N ALA A 88 29.30 -32.63 -14.98
CA ALA A 88 28.64 -33.86 -14.47
C ALA A 88 28.40 -34.95 -15.54
N LEU A 89 28.84 -34.78 -16.79
CA LEU A 89 28.57 -35.73 -17.89
C LEU A 89 29.83 -36.41 -18.47
N ALA A 90 30.97 -36.34 -17.79
CA ALA A 90 32.25 -36.89 -18.26
C ALA A 90 32.93 -37.87 -17.28
N ALA A 91 32.15 -38.62 -16.48
CA ALA A 91 32.65 -39.70 -15.62
C ALA A 91 31.88 -41.00 -15.86
#